data_AF-A0A803MI58-F1
#
_entry.id   AF-A0A803MI58-F1
#
_cell.length_a   1.000
_cell.length_b   1.000
_cell.length_c   1.000
_cell.angle_alpha   90.00
_cell.angle_beta   90.00
_cell.angle_gamma   90.00
#
_symmetry.space_group_name_H-M   'P 1'
#
loop_
_entity.id
_entity.type
_entity.pdbx_description
1 polymer ?
#
loop_
_entity_poly.entity_id
_entity_poly.type
_entity_poly.pdbx_seq_one_letter_code
_entity_poly.pdbx_strand_id
1 'polypeptide(L)'
;LQTQAADNVSVSGNPNPGTDVETSDYKQIQESIIVGRESDIESIVNALLDTSNLENDIFDVAIVGKGAIGKTTLAKLVYTDKIVVDHFDLRAADLNTRNFELPPLSEHDSFYLFSRIAFGQQKPSEHLIQLAKKYLHHCGGIPLAVVALASVLHATDEDEWEDFFASLERVEKYEFRDNHPTFKIIKQRYSHYPSPLKACFS
;
A
#
# COMPACT_ATOMS: atom_id res chain seq x y z
N LEU A 1 10.71 -67.93 28.72
CA LEU A 1 10.19 -68.43 27.43
C LEU A 1 10.45 -67.35 26.39
N GLN A 2 11.34 -67.65 25.44
CA GLN A 2 11.55 -66.90 24.19
C GLN A 2 10.21 -66.83 23.41
N THR A 3 10.00 -65.83 22.54
CA THR A 3 10.38 -65.91 21.11
C THR A 3 10.41 -64.52 20.44
N GLN A 4 11.47 -64.28 19.65
CA GLN A 4 11.68 -63.20 18.65
C GLN A 4 10.76 -63.43 17.41
N ALA A 5 10.59 -62.63 16.35
CA ALA A 5 11.38 -61.60 15.67
C ALA A 5 10.47 -60.89 14.61
N ALA A 6 10.94 -59.70 14.16
CA ALA A 6 10.85 -59.07 12.82
C ALA A 6 9.46 -58.87 12.15
N ASP A 7 9.14 -57.77 11.44
CA ASP A 7 9.91 -57.09 10.39
C ASP A 7 9.65 -55.58 10.28
N ASN A 8 10.67 -54.90 9.75
CA ASN A 8 10.72 -53.50 9.36
C ASN A 8 9.88 -53.21 8.09
N VAL A 9 9.15 -52.09 8.08
CA VAL A 9 8.95 -51.29 6.85
C VAL A 9 9.16 -49.82 7.19
N SER A 10 10.30 -49.31 6.74
CA SER A 10 10.65 -47.90 6.69
C SER A 10 9.82 -47.22 5.60
N VAL A 11 8.95 -46.28 5.96
CA VAL A 11 8.43 -45.29 5.00
C VAL A 11 8.95 -43.93 5.43
N SER A 12 9.97 -43.45 4.72
CA SER A 12 10.43 -42.07 4.81
C SER A 12 9.36 -41.17 4.19
N GLY A 13 8.48 -40.62 5.02
CA GLY A 13 7.67 -39.46 4.66
C GLY A 13 8.50 -38.21 4.95
N ASN A 14 9.02 -37.58 3.90
CA ASN A 14 9.69 -36.29 3.96
C ASN A 14 8.72 -35.26 4.58
N PRO A 15 9.09 -34.47 5.60
CA PRO A 15 8.26 -33.36 6.05
C PRO A 15 8.25 -32.29 4.96
N ASN A 16 7.08 -32.02 4.37
CA ASN A 16 6.89 -30.85 3.51
C ASN A 16 7.14 -29.58 4.34
N PRO A 17 8.08 -28.69 3.95
CA PRO A 17 8.20 -27.37 4.55
C PRO A 17 7.35 -26.41 3.72
N GLY A 18 6.09 -26.26 4.12
CA GLY A 18 5.19 -25.29 3.50
C GLY A 18 3.89 -25.29 4.27
N THR A 19 3.39 -24.08 4.54
CA THR A 19 2.16 -23.72 5.28
C THR A 19 2.32 -23.87 6.80
N ASP A 20 2.48 -22.81 7.61
CA ASP A 20 1.38 -21.87 7.94
C ASP A 20 1.84 -20.47 8.43
N VAL A 21 3.09 -20.04 8.21
CA VAL A 21 3.61 -18.78 8.83
C VAL A 21 3.40 -17.52 7.97
N GLU A 22 3.04 -17.61 6.68
CA GLU A 22 3.14 -16.46 5.75
C GLU A 22 1.81 -15.81 5.30
N THR A 23 0.65 -16.06 5.92
CA THR A 23 -0.62 -15.42 5.44
C THR A 23 -1.18 -14.36 6.40
N SER A 24 -0.93 -14.50 7.70
CA SER A 24 -1.41 -13.56 8.73
C SER A 24 -0.65 -12.23 8.66
N ASP A 25 0.68 -12.28 8.61
CA ASP A 25 1.53 -11.08 8.68
C ASP A 25 1.37 -10.19 7.44
N TYR A 26 1.27 -10.76 6.25
CA TYR A 26 1.06 -9.97 5.02
C TYR A 26 -0.29 -9.25 4.99
N LYS A 27 -1.34 -9.86 5.54
CA LYS A 27 -2.66 -9.24 5.65
C LYS A 27 -2.65 -8.11 6.67
N GLN A 28 -1.97 -8.32 7.80
CA GLN A 28 -1.79 -7.29 8.82
C GLN A 28 -0.93 -6.12 8.30
N ILE A 29 0.11 -6.38 7.51
CA ILE A 29 0.92 -5.35 6.85
C ILE A 29 0.07 -4.54 5.85
N GLN A 30 -0.77 -5.19 5.04
CA GLN A 30 -1.68 -4.51 4.11
C GLN A 30 -2.67 -3.58 4.82
N GLU A 31 -3.29 -4.04 5.90
CA GLU A 31 -4.19 -3.23 6.73
C GLU A 31 -3.43 -2.09 7.44
N SER A 32 -2.16 -2.31 7.78
CA SER A 32 -1.29 -1.30 8.39
C SER A 32 -0.90 -0.14 7.48
N ILE A 33 -1.05 -0.29 6.15
CA ILE A 33 -0.65 0.73 5.16
C ILE A 33 -1.83 1.67 4.82
N ILE A 34 -3.03 1.37 5.31
CA ILE A 34 -4.24 2.17 5.10
C ILE A 34 -4.32 3.23 6.19
N VAL A 35 -4.36 4.50 5.79
CA VAL A 35 -4.37 5.67 6.69
C VAL A 35 -5.23 6.77 6.09
N GLY A 36 -6.04 7.45 6.92
CA GLY A 36 -6.66 8.73 6.58
C GLY A 36 -7.74 8.63 5.51
N ARG A 37 -8.40 7.47 5.39
CA ARG A 37 -9.45 7.20 4.39
C ARG A 37 -10.84 7.09 5.00
N GLU A 38 -10.98 7.32 6.30
CA GLU A 38 -12.23 7.16 7.05
C GLU A 38 -13.32 8.09 6.51
N SER A 39 -13.00 9.37 6.31
CA SER A 39 -13.94 10.35 5.74
C SER A 39 -14.31 10.07 4.27
N ASP A 40 -13.37 9.53 3.49
CA ASP A 40 -13.61 9.15 2.10
C ASP A 40 -14.60 7.97 2.04
N ILE A 41 -14.38 6.97 2.91
CA ILE A 41 -15.27 5.81 3.06
C ILE A 41 -16.67 6.27 3.46
N GLU A 42 -16.78 7.08 4.52
CA GLU A 42 -18.06 7.59 5.01
C GLU A 42 -18.83 8.36 3.93
N SER A 43 -18.14 9.19 3.15
CA SER A 43 -18.75 9.94 2.04
C SER A 43 -19.35 9.02 0.98
N ILE A 44 -18.62 7.97 0.59
CA ILE A 44 -19.10 7.00 -0.41
C ILE A 44 -20.23 6.15 0.17
N VAL A 45 -20.11 5.68 1.41
CA VAL A 45 -21.16 4.89 2.08
C VAL A 45 -22.46 5.70 2.18
N ASN A 46 -22.40 6.95 2.61
CA ASN A 46 -23.58 7.82 2.66
C ASN A 46 -24.17 8.04 1.28
N ALA A 47 -23.34 8.20 0.24
CA ALA A 47 -23.84 8.32 -1.13
C ALA A 47 -24.53 7.04 -1.62
N LEU A 48 -24.03 5.85 -1.25
CA LEU A 48 -24.62 4.55 -1.58
C LEU A 48 -25.95 4.30 -0.86
N LEU A 49 -26.08 4.77 0.38
CA LEU A 49 -27.29 4.60 1.20
C LEU A 49 -28.38 5.65 0.93
N ASP A 50 -28.06 6.73 0.21
CA ASP A 50 -29.03 7.74 -0.18
C ASP A 50 -29.92 7.24 -1.34
N THR A 51 -30.89 6.40 -0.98
CA THR A 51 -31.90 5.82 -1.87
C THR A 51 -33.18 6.68 -1.95
N SER A 52 -33.15 7.90 -1.43
CA SER A 52 -34.33 8.76 -1.26
C SER A 52 -35.03 9.18 -2.57
N ASN A 53 -34.39 8.96 -3.72
CA ASN A 53 -34.87 9.36 -5.05
C ASN A 53 -35.02 8.20 -6.06
N LEU A 54 -34.97 6.93 -5.64
CA LEU A 54 -34.88 5.81 -6.57
C LEU A 54 -36.23 5.10 -6.78
N GLU A 55 -37.00 5.58 -7.75
CA GLU A 55 -37.98 4.74 -8.45
C GLU A 55 -37.24 3.89 -9.49
N ASN A 56 -36.82 2.68 -9.12
CA ASN A 56 -36.30 1.62 -10.02
C ASN A 56 -35.00 1.86 -10.80
N ASP A 57 -34.20 2.90 -10.50
CA ASP A 57 -32.91 3.12 -11.16
C ASP A 57 -31.72 2.49 -10.41
N ILE A 58 -30.77 1.94 -11.18
CA ILE A 58 -29.48 1.44 -10.69
C ILE A 58 -28.62 2.65 -10.28
N PHE A 59 -28.06 2.59 -9.07
CA PHE A 59 -27.28 3.68 -8.50
C PHE A 59 -25.78 3.32 -8.42
N ASP A 60 -24.94 3.90 -9.29
CA ASP A 60 -23.49 3.63 -9.31
C ASP A 60 -22.62 4.81 -8.82
N VAL A 61 -21.51 4.47 -8.16
CA VAL A 61 -20.44 5.39 -7.73
C VAL A 61 -19.10 4.99 -8.35
N ALA A 62 -18.48 5.88 -9.12
CA ALA A 62 -17.14 5.68 -9.69
C ALA A 62 -16.12 6.40 -8.81
N ILE A 63 -15.09 5.67 -8.39
CA ILE A 63 -13.93 6.27 -7.75
C ILE A 63 -12.93 6.66 -8.84
N VAL A 64 -12.75 7.96 -9.07
CA VAL A 64 -11.80 8.54 -10.03
C VAL A 64 -10.63 9.20 -9.32
N GLY A 65 -9.51 9.43 -10.01
CA GLY A 65 -8.34 10.07 -9.44
C GLY A 65 -7.00 9.58 -10.01
N LYS A 66 -5.90 10.19 -9.57
CA LYS A 66 -4.54 9.94 -10.06
C LYS A 66 -4.10 8.46 -9.93
N GLY A 67 -3.11 8.07 -10.72
CA GLY A 67 -2.48 6.75 -10.61
C GLY A 67 -1.93 6.51 -9.19
N ALA A 68 -2.02 5.27 -8.71
CA ALA A 68 -1.50 4.84 -7.41
C ALA A 68 -2.03 5.59 -6.15
N ILE A 69 -3.11 6.35 -6.28
CA ILE A 69 -3.72 7.12 -5.17
C ILE A 69 -4.49 6.23 -4.16
N GLY A 70 -4.76 4.97 -4.53
CA GLY A 70 -5.46 4.00 -3.68
C GLY A 70 -6.91 3.71 -4.06
N LYS A 71 -7.34 3.99 -5.31
CA LYS A 71 -8.75 3.81 -5.75
C LYS A 71 -9.30 2.41 -5.48
N THR A 72 -8.58 1.37 -5.94
CA THR A 72 -8.99 -0.03 -5.73
C THR A 72 -8.99 -0.40 -4.26
N THR A 73 -8.04 0.14 -3.48
CA THR A 73 -8.00 -0.04 -2.02
C THR A 73 -9.22 0.58 -1.36
N LEU A 74 -9.59 1.81 -1.72
CA LEU A 74 -10.78 2.49 -1.21
C LEU A 74 -12.06 1.75 -1.61
N ALA A 75 -12.19 1.33 -2.87
CA ALA A 75 -13.31 0.54 -3.35
C ALA A 75 -13.48 -0.75 -2.54
N LYS A 76 -12.36 -1.44 -2.24
CA LYS A 76 -12.36 -2.63 -1.41
C LYS A 76 -12.83 -2.32 0.02
N LEU A 77 -12.35 -1.24 0.63
CA LEU A 77 -12.73 -0.84 1.99
C LEU A 77 -14.23 -0.56 2.09
N VAL A 78 -14.78 0.23 1.17
CA VAL A 78 -16.22 0.52 1.08
C VAL A 78 -17.02 -0.75 0.86
N TYR A 79 -16.60 -1.62 -0.06
CA TYR A 79 -17.30 -2.87 -0.36
C TYR A 79 -17.36 -3.84 0.83
N THR A 80 -16.34 -3.80 1.70
CA THR A 80 -16.27 -4.60 2.93
C THR A 80 -16.84 -3.90 4.15
N ASP A 81 -17.30 -2.65 4.02
CA ASP A 81 -17.90 -1.91 5.12
C ASP A 81 -19.16 -2.63 5.60
N LYS A 82 -19.32 -2.79 6.91
CA LYS A 82 -20.43 -3.56 7.49
C LYS A 82 -21.78 -2.99 7.09
N ILE A 83 -21.90 -1.67 7.02
CA ILE A 83 -23.17 -1.01 6.68
C ILE A 83 -23.54 -1.35 5.24
N VAL A 84 -22.57 -1.35 4.33
CA VAL A 84 -22.77 -1.74 2.92
C VAL A 84 -23.10 -3.23 2.81
N VAL A 85 -22.40 -4.08 3.55
CA VAL A 85 -22.63 -5.53 3.55
C VAL A 85 -24.03 -5.88 4.07
N ASP A 86 -24.51 -5.18 5.10
CA ASP A 86 -25.83 -5.44 5.71
C ASP A 86 -26.97 -4.86 4.86
N HIS A 87 -26.71 -3.85 4.02
CA HIS A 87 -27.73 -3.15 3.24
C HIS A 87 -28.00 -3.77 1.85
N PHE A 88 -27.01 -4.42 1.23
CA PHE A 88 -27.12 -4.93 -0.15
C PHE A 88 -27.02 -6.47 -0.25
N ASP A 89 -28.12 -7.14 -0.60
CA ASP A 89 -28.18 -8.60 -0.82
C ASP A 89 -27.33 -9.09 -2.00
N LEU A 90 -27.18 -8.27 -3.04
CA LEU A 90 -26.37 -8.53 -4.23
C LEU A 90 -25.50 -7.33 -4.55
N ARG A 91 -24.21 -7.56 -4.80
CA ARG A 91 -23.22 -6.51 -5.06
C ARG A 91 -22.61 -6.72 -6.45
N ALA A 92 -22.92 -5.83 -7.39
CA ALA A 92 -22.37 -5.80 -8.75
C ALA A 92 -21.90 -4.37 -9.09
N ALA A 93 -20.96 -4.23 -10.03
CA ALA A 93 -20.49 -2.93 -10.50
C ALA A 93 -21.07 -2.65 -11.90
N ASP A 94 -21.81 -1.55 -12.07
CA ASP A 94 -22.43 -1.10 -13.33
C ASP A 94 -22.06 0.37 -13.65
N LEU A 95 -22.50 0.89 -14.82
CA LEU A 95 -21.91 2.02 -15.57
C LEU A 95 -22.70 3.35 -15.58
N ASN A 96 -23.69 3.57 -14.71
CA ASN A 96 -24.44 4.84 -14.63
C ASN A 96 -24.04 5.68 -13.40
N THR A 97 -23.08 6.60 -13.58
CA THR A 97 -22.15 6.84 -12.48
C THR A 97 -22.04 8.27 -11.94
N ARG A 98 -22.17 8.43 -10.61
CA ARG A 98 -21.66 9.59 -9.86
C ARG A 98 -20.15 9.46 -9.65
N ASN A 99 -19.37 10.47 -10.04
CA ASN A 99 -17.92 10.45 -9.85
C ASN A 99 -17.54 10.94 -8.45
N PHE A 100 -16.84 10.09 -7.71
CA PHE A 100 -16.12 10.42 -6.47
C PHE A 100 -14.63 10.57 -6.80
N GLU A 101 -14.10 11.79 -6.75
CA GLU A 101 -12.67 12.02 -6.91
C GLU A 101 -11.93 11.74 -5.61
N LEU A 102 -11.05 10.74 -5.62
CA LEU A 102 -10.26 10.36 -4.45
C LEU A 102 -9.10 11.35 -4.24
N PRO A 103 -9.10 12.12 -3.13
CA PRO A 103 -8.03 13.07 -2.87
C PRO A 103 -6.70 12.39 -2.48
N PRO A 104 -5.57 13.09 -2.66
CA PRO A 104 -4.32 12.73 -1.99
C PRO A 104 -4.45 12.70 -0.48
N LEU A 105 -3.56 11.96 0.19
CA LEU A 105 -3.46 12.00 1.64
C LEU A 105 -3.07 13.39 2.14
N SER A 106 -3.52 13.73 3.34
CA SER A 106 -3.05 14.92 4.03
C SER A 106 -1.55 14.84 4.33
N GLU A 107 -0.90 15.97 4.61
CA GLU A 107 0.52 15.97 5.02
C GLU A 107 0.72 15.15 6.31
N HIS A 108 -0.23 15.28 7.24
CA HIS A 108 -0.24 14.51 8.49
C HIS A 108 -0.31 13.01 8.22
N ASP A 109 -1.27 12.56 7.41
CA ASP A 109 -1.48 11.14 7.14
C ASP A 109 -0.36 10.54 6.30
N SER A 110 0.18 11.34 5.38
CA SER A 110 1.39 11.00 4.63
C SER A 110 2.56 10.77 5.58
N PHE A 111 2.80 11.69 6.52
CA PHE A 111 3.89 11.57 7.49
C PHE A 111 3.67 10.43 8.48
N TYR A 112 2.43 10.21 8.90
CA TYR A 112 2.06 9.09 9.76
C TYR A 112 2.32 7.75 9.05
N LEU A 113 1.84 7.58 7.82
CA LEU A 113 2.09 6.39 7.00
C LEU A 113 3.59 6.18 6.77
N PHE A 114 4.30 7.25 6.41
CA PHE A 114 5.76 7.24 6.25
C PHE A 114 6.46 6.73 7.51
N SER A 115 6.17 7.33 8.67
CA SER A 115 6.85 7.06 9.94
C SER A 115 6.65 5.61 10.38
N ARG A 116 5.45 5.06 10.18
CA ARG A 116 5.14 3.65 10.50
C ARG A 116 6.02 2.66 9.75
N ILE A 117 6.37 2.98 8.51
CA ILE A 117 7.18 2.10 7.65
C ILE A 117 8.67 2.40 7.82
N ALA A 118 9.06 3.67 7.71
CA ALA A 118 10.47 4.09 7.69
C ALA A 118 11.16 3.81 9.04
N PHE A 119 10.51 4.18 10.15
CA PHE A 119 11.17 4.21 11.47
C PHE A 119 11.02 2.91 12.26
N GLY A 120 10.05 2.07 11.90
CA GLY A 120 9.73 0.85 12.66
C GLY A 120 9.46 1.17 14.14
N GLN A 121 10.29 0.62 15.03
CA GLN A 121 10.24 0.86 16.49
C GLN A 121 11.16 2.01 16.96
N GLN A 122 12.03 2.50 16.07
CA GLN A 122 13.00 3.52 16.42
C GLN A 122 12.45 4.92 16.18
N LYS A 123 12.98 5.92 16.87
CA LYS A 123 12.66 7.32 16.60
C LYS A 123 13.96 8.01 16.16
N PRO A 124 14.09 8.38 14.87
CA PRO A 124 15.30 9.02 14.38
C PRO A 124 15.44 10.44 14.93
N SER A 125 16.61 11.03 14.71
CA SER A 125 16.90 12.40 15.12
C SER A 125 15.94 13.43 14.50
N GLU A 126 15.68 14.53 15.21
CA GLU A 126 14.78 15.60 14.75
C GLU A 126 15.23 16.20 13.41
N HIS A 127 16.54 16.26 13.16
CA HIS A 127 17.11 16.74 11.90
C HIS A 127 16.67 15.85 10.72
N LEU A 128 16.79 14.53 10.87
CA LEU A 128 16.40 13.58 9.83
C LEU A 128 14.89 13.53 9.63
N ILE A 129 14.10 13.78 10.68
CA ILE A 129 12.64 13.95 10.55
C ILE A 129 12.31 15.16 9.67
N GLN A 130 12.98 16.30 9.88
CA GLN A 130 12.78 17.49 9.06
C GLN A 130 13.20 17.26 7.61
N LEU A 131 14.31 16.54 7.41
CA LEU A 131 14.78 16.17 6.08
C LEU A 131 13.78 15.23 5.40
N ALA A 132 13.32 14.18 6.07
CA ALA A 132 12.30 13.27 5.54
C ALA A 132 11.00 14.00 5.18
N LYS A 133 10.51 14.92 6.03
CA LYS A 133 9.32 15.75 5.73
C LYS A 133 9.49 16.58 4.46
N LYS A 134 10.67 17.18 4.26
CA LYS A 134 10.99 17.92 3.03
C LYS A 134 10.75 17.04 1.79
N TYR A 135 11.28 15.83 1.76
CA TYR A 135 11.09 14.91 0.62
C TYR A 135 9.69 14.34 0.51
N LEU A 136 9.03 14.14 1.66
CA LEU A 136 7.66 13.67 1.70
C LEU A 136 6.69 14.65 1.03
N HIS A 137 6.95 15.96 1.14
CA HIS A 137 6.19 16.98 0.40
C HIS A 137 6.22 16.74 -1.12
N HIS A 138 7.35 16.28 -1.68
CA HIS A 138 7.44 15.96 -3.11
C HIS A 138 6.58 14.74 -3.49
N CYS A 139 6.25 13.85 -2.54
CA CYS A 139 5.37 12.70 -2.78
C CYS A 139 3.91 13.09 -3.06
N GLY A 140 3.53 14.36 -2.82
CA GLY A 140 2.22 14.90 -3.19
C GLY A 140 1.03 14.16 -2.60
N GLY A 141 1.20 13.50 -1.44
CA GLY A 141 0.17 12.70 -0.78
C GLY A 141 -0.22 11.41 -1.50
N ILE A 142 0.55 10.94 -2.49
CA ILE A 142 0.30 9.67 -3.18
C ILE A 142 0.76 8.52 -2.27
N PRO A 143 -0.11 7.62 -1.79
CA PRO A 143 0.25 6.58 -0.82
C PRO A 143 1.42 5.70 -1.29
N LEU A 144 1.42 5.26 -2.55
CA LEU A 144 2.50 4.41 -3.06
C LEU A 144 3.85 5.16 -3.12
N ALA A 145 3.85 6.47 -3.34
CA ALA A 145 5.05 7.29 -3.29
C ALA A 145 5.64 7.34 -1.88
N VAL A 146 4.76 7.59 -0.91
CA VAL A 146 5.10 7.63 0.50
C VAL A 146 5.67 6.29 0.94
N VAL A 147 5.00 5.18 0.60
CA VAL A 147 5.46 3.82 0.90
C VAL A 147 6.81 3.52 0.24
N ALA A 148 7.00 3.92 -1.02
CA ALA A 148 8.29 3.71 -1.70
C ALA A 148 9.43 4.46 -1.01
N LEU A 149 9.25 5.73 -0.68
CA LEU A 149 10.26 6.52 0.05
C LEU A 149 10.55 5.90 1.41
N ALA A 150 9.50 5.58 2.17
CA ALA A 150 9.63 5.01 3.50
C ALA A 150 10.33 3.64 3.48
N SER A 151 10.00 2.79 2.51
CA SER A 151 10.60 1.46 2.37
C SER A 151 12.08 1.52 2.01
N VAL A 152 12.47 2.50 1.18
CA VAL A 152 13.88 2.73 0.86
C VAL A 152 14.65 3.17 2.10
N LEU A 153 14.10 4.10 2.87
CA LEU A 153 14.77 4.58 4.08
C LEU A 153 14.80 3.53 5.19
N HIS A 154 13.76 2.72 5.32
CA HIS A 154 13.74 1.61 6.27
C HIS A 154 14.86 0.59 6.03
N ALA A 155 15.23 0.39 4.77
CA ALA A 155 16.26 -0.56 4.36
C ALA A 155 17.62 0.12 4.11
N THR A 156 17.85 1.29 4.69
CA THR A 156 19.09 2.06 4.61
C THR A 156 19.45 2.52 6.02
N ASP A 157 20.72 2.44 6.39
CA ASP A 157 21.16 2.85 7.73
C ASP A 157 20.96 4.36 7.94
N GLU A 158 20.55 4.76 9.15
CA GLU A 158 20.19 6.17 9.47
C GLU A 158 21.32 7.15 9.11
N ASP A 159 22.58 6.75 9.30
CA ASP A 159 23.77 7.53 8.97
C ASP A 159 23.93 7.82 7.46
N GLU A 160 23.31 7.01 6.60
CA GLU A 160 23.36 7.17 5.13
C GLU A 160 22.19 8.00 4.57
N TRP A 161 21.23 8.40 5.41
CA TRP A 161 20.02 9.09 4.95
C TRP A 161 20.33 10.44 4.33
N GLU A 162 21.25 11.21 4.92
CA GLU A 162 21.66 12.50 4.39
C GLU A 162 22.26 12.36 2.98
N ASP A 163 23.13 11.38 2.78
CA ASP A 163 23.75 11.10 1.48
C ASP A 163 22.71 10.62 0.46
N PHE A 164 21.78 9.77 0.88
CA PHE A 164 20.66 9.33 0.04
C PHE A 164 19.83 10.52 -0.44
N PHE A 165 19.42 11.40 0.47
CA PHE A 165 18.65 12.59 0.13
C PHE A 165 19.46 13.55 -0.77
N ALA A 166 20.72 13.83 -0.44
CA ALA A 166 21.60 14.64 -1.27
C ALA A 166 21.74 14.05 -2.70
N SER A 167 21.73 12.72 -2.84
CA SER A 167 21.74 12.06 -4.14
C SER A 167 20.44 12.29 -4.93
N LEU A 168 19.28 12.23 -4.26
CA LEU A 168 17.98 12.51 -4.87
C LEU A 168 17.87 13.96 -5.36
N GLU A 169 18.32 14.91 -4.55
CA GLU A 169 18.35 16.35 -4.89
C GLU A 169 19.15 16.63 -6.17
N ARG A 170 20.29 15.94 -6.34
CA ARG A 170 21.08 16.04 -7.58
C ARG A 170 20.30 15.54 -8.79
N VAL A 171 19.54 14.45 -8.67
CA VAL A 171 18.74 13.88 -9.76
C VAL A 171 17.49 14.72 -10.06
N GLU A 172 16.91 15.37 -9.06
CA GLU A 172 15.75 16.26 -9.24
C GLU A 172 16.08 17.44 -10.16
N LYS A 173 17.31 17.96 -10.09
CA LYS A 173 17.77 19.12 -10.87
C LYS A 173 17.90 18.86 -12.38
N TYR A 174 18.05 17.62 -12.83
CA TYR A 174 18.37 17.29 -14.24
C TYR A 174 17.25 16.64 -15.05
N GLU A 175 16.14 16.22 -14.44
CA GLU A 175 15.06 15.49 -15.14
C GLU A 175 13.66 15.99 -14.74
N PHE A 176 13.35 17.27 -15.01
CA PHE A 176 12.00 17.81 -14.80
C PHE A 176 11.19 17.76 -16.09
N ARG A 177 10.55 16.61 -16.34
CA ARG A 177 9.28 16.50 -17.08
C ARG A 177 8.62 15.18 -16.69
N ASP A 178 7.53 15.29 -15.95
CA ASP A 178 6.48 14.28 -15.77
C ASP A 178 6.73 13.02 -14.91
N ASN A 179 7.93 12.81 -14.36
CA ASN A 179 8.19 11.63 -13.51
C ASN A 179 8.00 11.92 -12.01
N HIS A 180 6.91 11.39 -11.44
CA HIS A 180 6.61 11.42 -10.01
C HIS A 180 7.80 10.88 -9.17
N PRO A 181 8.11 11.45 -7.99
CA PRO A 181 9.23 10.98 -7.15
C PRO A 181 9.21 9.48 -6.83
N THR A 182 8.02 8.87 -6.80
CA THR A 182 7.84 7.39 -6.77
C THR A 182 8.66 6.69 -7.84
N PHE A 183 8.62 7.17 -9.08
CA PHE A 183 9.31 6.55 -10.20
C PHE A 183 10.83 6.67 -10.06
N LYS A 184 11.35 7.76 -9.47
CA LYS A 184 12.79 7.95 -9.25
C LYS A 184 13.32 7.09 -8.11
N ILE A 185 12.60 7.03 -6.98
CA ILE A 185 12.93 6.19 -5.82
C ILE A 185 12.93 4.71 -6.22
N ILE A 186 11.92 4.29 -6.99
CA ILE A 186 11.86 2.95 -7.58
C ILE A 186 13.04 2.76 -8.56
N LYS A 187 13.25 3.65 -9.54
CA LYS A 187 14.31 3.49 -10.55
C LYS A 187 15.73 3.39 -9.95
N GLN A 188 16.05 4.09 -8.87
CA GLN A 188 17.37 4.03 -8.21
C GLN A 188 17.65 2.64 -7.64
N ARG A 189 16.71 2.06 -6.87
CA ARG A 189 16.87 0.70 -6.32
C ARG A 189 16.77 -0.39 -7.38
N TYR A 190 15.97 -0.19 -8.43
CA TYR A 190 15.79 -1.17 -9.51
C TYR A 190 16.97 -1.22 -10.49
N SER A 191 17.86 -0.22 -10.50
CA SER A 191 19.05 -0.21 -11.37
C SER A 191 19.98 -1.41 -11.14
N HIS A 192 19.98 -1.95 -9.92
CA HIS A 192 20.80 -3.08 -9.47
C HIS A 192 20.12 -4.48 -9.58
N TYR A 193 18.86 -4.56 -10.02
CA TYR A 193 18.13 -5.84 -10.11
C TYR A 193 18.38 -6.57 -11.46
N PRO A 194 18.44 -7.92 -11.49
CA PRO A 194 18.60 -8.68 -12.73
C PRO A 194 17.50 -8.39 -13.77
N SER A 195 17.90 -8.48 -15.04
CA SER A 195 17.21 -7.99 -16.24
C SER A 195 15.71 -8.29 -16.38
N PRO A 196 15.14 -9.42 -15.89
CA PRO A 196 13.71 -9.70 -16.06
C PRO A 196 12.79 -8.69 -15.36
N LEU A 197 13.20 -8.13 -14.22
CA LEU A 197 12.36 -7.20 -13.45
C LEU A 197 12.38 -5.77 -13.99
N LYS A 198 13.34 -5.43 -14.87
CA LYS A 198 13.40 -4.12 -15.55
C LYS A 198 12.28 -3.94 -16.58
N ALA A 199 11.80 -5.04 -17.17
CA ALA A 199 10.74 -5.01 -18.20
C ALA A 199 9.33 -4.80 -17.64
N CYS A 200 9.11 -5.05 -16.35
CA CYS A 200 7.78 -4.91 -15.73
C CYS A 200 7.42 -3.47 -15.36
N PHE A 201 8.38 -2.55 -15.45
CA PHE A 201 8.23 -1.15 -15.01
C PHE A 201 8.72 -0.14 -16.07
N SER A 202 8.94 -0.59 -17.32
CA SER A 202 9.25 0.24 -18.50
C SER A 202 8.00 0.68 -19.24
#